data_AF-A0A838NN96-F1
#
_entry.id   AF-A0A838NN96-F1
#
_cell.length_a   1.000
_cell.length_b   1.000
_cell.length_c   1.000
_cell.angle_alpha   90.00
_cell.angle_beta   90.00
_cell.angle_gamma   90.00
#
_symmetry.space_group_name_H-M   'P 1'
#
loop_
_entity.id
_entity.type
_entity.pdbx_description
1 polymer ?
#
loop_
_entity_poly.entity_id
_entity_poly.type
_entity_poly.pdbx_seq_one_letter_code
_entity_poly.pdbx_strand_id
1 'polypeptide(L)' 'MLALWSNFLGDESGQGLVEYALIIALVAIGLIAILTLLRNSIGNVFNTTRNTLNSVPSSSY' A
#
# COMPACT_ATOMS: atom_id res chain seq x y z
N MET A 1 13.57 39.36 -25.03
CA MET A 1 14.12 38.01 -25.33
C MET A 1 14.52 37.26 -24.06
N LEU A 2 15.30 37.84 -23.14
CA LEU A 2 15.81 37.15 -21.95
C LEU A 2 14.76 36.86 -20.85
N ALA A 3 13.76 37.75 -20.69
CA ALA A 3 12.71 37.58 -19.68
C ALA A 3 11.83 36.33 -19.87
N LEU A 4 11.66 35.86 -21.11
CA LEU A 4 10.89 34.65 -21.42
C LEU A 4 11.60 33.38 -20.93
N TRP A 5 12.94 33.34 -21.01
CA TRP A 5 13.74 32.24 -20.50
C TRP A 5 13.79 32.20 -18.97
N SER A 6 13.80 33.37 -18.32
CA SER A 6 13.76 33.47 -16.85
C SER A 6 12.43 32.98 -16.26
N ASN A 7 11.30 33.30 -16.90
CA ASN A 7 9.99 32.87 -16.43
C ASN A 7 9.76 31.37 -16.65
N PHE A 8 10.34 30.77 -17.69
CA PHE A 8 10.22 29.34 -17.97
C PHE A 8 11.05 28.47 -17.02
N LEU A 9 12.19 28.97 -16.54
CA LEU A 9 13.05 28.28 -15.56
C LEU A 9 12.57 28.44 -14.11
N GLY A 10 11.73 29.44 -13.83
CA GLY A 10 11.17 29.72 -12.50
C GLY A 10 9.69 29.41 -12.36
N ASP A 11 9.10 28.66 -13.29
CA ASP A 11 7.68 28.29 -13.23
C ASP A 11 7.47 27.12 -12.26
N GLU A 12 7.31 27.45 -10.98
CA GLU A 12 7.08 26.51 -9.86
C GLU A 12 5.62 26.03 -9.78
N SER A 13 4.77 26.41 -10.75
CA SER A 13 3.32 26.12 -10.75
C SER A 13 2.97 24.63 -10.72
N GLY A 14 3.91 23.76 -11.15
CA GLY A 14 3.79 22.30 -11.03
C GLY A 14 4.55 21.68 -9.83
N GLN A 15 5.42 22.44 -9.17
CA GLN A 15 6.29 21.92 -8.11
C GLN A 15 5.48 21.50 -6.87
N GLY A 16 4.47 22.28 -6.49
CA GLY A 16 3.59 21.93 -5.38
C GLY A 16 2.82 20.63 -5.61
N LEU A 17 2.34 20.38 -6.83
CA LEU A 17 1.64 19.13 -7.17
C LEU A 17 2.56 17.90 -7.10
N VAL A 18 3.82 18.05 -7.51
CA VAL A 18 4.81 16.96 -7.44
C VAL A 18 5.14 16.63 -5.98
N GLU A 19 5.26 17.62 -5.10
CA GLU A 19 5.52 17.38 -3.67
C GLU A 19 4.39 16.57 -3.01
N TYR A 20 3.13 16.94 -3.25
CA TYR A 20 2.00 16.16 -2.75
C TYR A 20 1.92 14.77 -3.37
N ALA A 21 2.23 14.63 -4.67
CA ALA A 21 2.28 13.33 -5.33
C ALA A 21 3.34 12.41 -4.72
N LEU A 22 4.50 12.95 -4.34
CA LEU A 22 5.56 12.20 -3.66
C LEU A 22 5.15 11.71 -2.26
N ILE A 23 4.45 12.55 -1.49
CA ILE A 23 3.90 12.15 -0.18
C ILE A 23 2.86 11.03 -0.36
N ILE A 24 1.94 11.18 -1.31
CA ILE A 24 0.92 10.17 -1.62
C ILE A 24 1.58 8.85 -2.05
N ALA A 25 2.62 8.90 -2.88
CA ALA A 25 3.37 7.72 -3.28
C ALA A 25 4.03 7.01 -2.09
N LEU A 26 4.64 7.76 -1.18
CA LEU A 26 5.23 7.21 0.04
C LEU A 26 4.18 6.54 0.95
N VAL A 27 3.04 7.20 1.16
CA VAL A 27 1.93 6.64 1.94
C VAL A 27 1.37 5.38 1.28
N ALA A 28 1.21 5.38 -0.05
CA ALA A 28 0.73 4.22 -0.79
C ALA A 28 1.66 3.01 -0.62
N ILE A 29 2.98 3.20 -0.71
CA ILE A 29 3.96 2.13 -0.46
C ILE A 29 3.83 1.60 0.98
N GLY A 30 3.69 2.49 1.97
CA GLY A 30 3.47 2.11 3.36
C GLY A 30 2.19 1.29 3.56
N LEU A 31 1.09 1.71 2.94
CA LEU A 31 -0.18 0.99 2.98
C LEU A 31 -0.07 -0.40 2.34
N ILE A 32 0.60 -0.53 1.19
CA ILE A 32 0.82 -1.83 0.54
C ILE A 32 1.58 -2.78 1.48
N ALA A 33 2.61 -2.30 2.16
CA ALA A 33 3.37 -3.10 3.12
C ALA A 33 2.47 -3.59 4.28
N ILE A 34 1.71 -2.68 4.89
CA ILE A 34 0.81 -3.00 6.02
C ILE A 34 -0.29 -3.99 5.58
N LEU A 35 -0.93 -3.75 4.43
CA LEU A 35 -1.99 -4.62 3.91
C LEU A 35 -1.47 -6.02 3.56
N THR A 36 -0.22 -6.13 3.11
CA THR A 36 0.42 -7.42 2.83
C THR A 36 0.60 -8.23 4.12
N LEU A 37 1.06 -7.59 5.21
CA LEU A 37 1.18 -8.25 6.52
C LEU A 37 -0.19 -8.65 7.06
N LEU A 38 -1.18 -7.76 6.95
CA LEU A 38 -2.55 -8.03 7.38
C LEU A 38 -3.17 -9.22 6.63
N ARG A 39 -3.00 -9.27 5.30
CA ARG A 39 -3.42 -10.40 4.46
C ARG A 39 -2.86 -11.73 4.98
N ASN A 40 -1.57 -11.77 5.28
CA ASN A 40 -0.92 -12.99 5.75
C ASN A 40 -1.45 -13.40 7.13
N SER A 41 -1.61 -12.43 8.05
CA SER A 41 -2.17 -12.68 9.38
C SER A 41 -3.58 -13.28 9.31
N ILE A 42 -4.46 -12.67 8.51
CA ILE A 42 -5.82 -13.17 8.28
C ILE A 42 -5.76 -14.59 7.69
N GLY A 43 -4.92 -14.83 6.67
CA GLY A 43 -4.74 -16.15 6.07
C GLY A 43 -4.31 -17.20 7.08
N ASN A 44 -3.40 -16.88 7.99
CA ASN A 44 -2.93 -17.79 9.04
C ASN A 44 -4.06 -18.16 10.02
N VAL A 45 -4.91 -17.21 10.39
CA VAL A 45 -6.08 -17.48 11.23
C VAL A 45 -7.04 -18.43 10.54
N PHE A 46 -7.40 -18.16 9.28
CA PHE A 46 -8.29 -19.04 8.51
C PHE A 46 -7.69 -20.44 8.30
N ASN A 47 -6.40 -20.53 8.02
CA ASN A 47 -5.69 -21.81 7.88
C ASN A 47 -5.72 -22.60 9.18
N THR A 48 -5.49 -21.94 10.31
CA THR A 48 -5.55 -22.57 11.64
C THR A 48 -6.96 -23.12 11.90
N THR A 49 -8.00 -22.31 11.69
CA THR A 49 -9.39 -22.74 11.83
C THR A 49 -9.72 -23.93 10.92
N ARG A 50 -9.31 -23.87 9.64
CA ARG A 50 -9.50 -24.97 8.68
C ARG A 50 -8.80 -26.24 9.17
N ASN A 51 -7.57 -26.14 9.65
CA ASN A 51 -6.82 -27.29 10.14
C ASN A 51 -7.50 -27.90 11.36
N THR A 52 -7.95 -27.09 12.31
CA THR A 52 -8.71 -27.55 13.48
C THR A 52 -9.95 -28.31 13.05
N LEU A 53 -10.77 -27.75 12.14
CA LEU A 53 -11.98 -28.38 11.63
C LEU A 53 -11.71 -29.71 10.91
N ASN A 54 -10.67 -29.78 10.06
CA ASN A 54 -10.30 -31.01 9.37
C ASN A 54 -9.69 -32.07 10.31
N SER A 55 -9.05 -31.62 11.40
CA SER A 55 -8.45 -32.49 12.39
C SER A 55 -9.42 -33.02 13.44
N VAL A 56 -10.67 -32.51 13.46
CA VAL A 56 -11.73 -33.13 14.26
C VAL A 56 -11.93 -34.54 13.71
N PRO A 57 -11.59 -35.60 14.46
CA PRO A 57 -11.83 -36.95 14.00
C PRO A 57 -13.32 -37.06 13.74
N SER A 58 -13.71 -37.48 12.54
CA SER A 58 -15.07 -37.93 12.30
C SER A 58 -15.27 -39.12 13.23
N SER A 59 -15.80 -38.89 14.44
CA SER A 59 -16.13 -40.02 15.30
C SER A 59 -17.21 -40.77 14.54
N SER A 60 -16.85 -41.94 13.99
CA SER A 60 -17.79 -42.91 13.47
C SER A 60 -18.71 -43.31 14.61
N TYR A 61 -19.83 -42.60 14.70
CA TYR A 61 -21.08 -43.19 15.15
C TYR A 61 -21.88 -43.51 13.89
#